data_AF-A0A5E4IES5-F1
#
_entry.id   AF-A0A5E4IES5-F1
#
_cell.length_a   1.000
_cell.length_b   1.000
_cell.length_c   1.000
_cell.angle_alpha   90.00
_cell.angle_beta   90.00
_cell.angle_gamma   90.00
#
_symmetry.space_group_name_H-M   'P 1'
#
loop_
_entity.id
_entity.type
_entity.pdbx_description
1 polymer ?
#
loop_
_entity_poly.entity_id
_entity_poly.type
_entity_poly.pdbx_seq_one_letter_code
_entity_poly.pdbx_strand_id
1 'polypeptide(L)'
;MFSKTIQAVRKREALAEDVDWDLYKWIEGHPGLSIYELAKSIGWSHGKVYSSVKRLEEDGLVKVDKAIRNGRSVSIVTYRKWQEFFTKEELEEMQQPGYFDEIETILKKAQQD
;
A
#
# COMPACT_ATOMS: atom_id res chain seq x y z
N MET A 1 0.14 -31.80 -2.40
CA MET A 1 0.77 -31.28 -1.17
C MET A 1 1.97 -30.42 -1.59
N PHE A 2 1.95 -29.10 -1.37
CA PHE A 2 3.04 -28.21 -1.81
C PHE A 2 4.32 -28.49 -1.02
N SER A 3 5.49 -28.40 -1.68
CA SER A 3 6.81 -28.54 -1.04
C SER A 3 6.95 -27.59 0.14
N LYS A 4 7.69 -28.01 1.19
CA LYS A 4 7.97 -27.18 2.38
C LYS A 4 8.55 -25.81 2.01
N THR A 5 9.33 -25.72 0.93
CA THR A 5 9.89 -24.46 0.42
C THR A 5 8.80 -23.52 -0.09
N ILE A 6 7.82 -24.04 -0.84
CA ILE A 6 6.70 -23.24 -1.36
C ILE A 6 5.83 -22.74 -0.19
N GLN A 7 5.62 -23.56 0.83
CA GLN A 7 4.88 -23.16 2.03
C GLN A 7 5.62 -22.04 2.80
N ALA A 8 6.94 -22.13 2.92
CA ALA A 8 7.76 -21.10 3.57
C ALA A 8 7.76 -19.78 2.79
N VAL A 9 7.82 -19.83 1.45
CA VAL A 9 7.74 -18.65 0.57
C VAL A 9 6.37 -17.97 0.74
N ARG A 10 5.26 -18.72 0.63
CA ARG A 10 3.91 -18.17 0.82
C ARG A 10 3.69 -17.55 2.18
N LYS A 11 4.16 -18.21 3.24
CA LYS A 11 4.06 -17.66 4.60
C LYS A 11 4.84 -16.35 4.73
N ARG A 12 6.02 -16.26 4.08
CA ARG A 12 6.81 -15.03 4.05
C ARG A 12 6.13 -13.92 3.26
N GLU A 13 5.47 -14.25 2.15
CA GLU A 13 4.69 -13.31 1.34
C GLU A 13 3.50 -12.75 2.13
N ALA A 14 2.69 -13.61 2.74
CA ALA A 14 1.57 -13.17 3.58
C ALA A 14 2.04 -12.27 4.75
N LEU A 15 3.13 -12.64 5.44
CA LEU A 15 3.72 -11.79 6.48
C LEU A 15 4.28 -10.47 5.94
N ALA A 16 4.76 -10.45 4.68
CA ALA A 16 5.24 -9.23 4.05
C ALA A 16 4.06 -8.31 3.70
N GLU A 17 2.95 -8.87 3.20
CA GLU A 17 1.70 -8.14 2.94
C GLU A 17 1.16 -7.51 4.24
N ASP A 18 1.12 -8.26 5.35
CA ASP A 18 0.71 -7.73 6.67
C ASP A 18 1.61 -6.56 7.10
N VAL A 19 2.93 -6.72 6.94
CA VAL A 19 3.91 -5.67 7.28
C VAL A 19 3.77 -4.44 6.38
N ASP A 20 3.52 -4.64 5.09
CA ASP A 20 3.39 -3.55 4.13
C ASP A 20 2.09 -2.79 4.37
N TRP A 21 1.00 -3.50 4.69
CA TRP A 21 -0.27 -2.90 5.07
C TRP A 21 -0.17 -2.06 6.34
N ASP A 22 0.50 -2.57 7.37
CA ASP A 22 0.75 -1.83 8.62
C ASP A 22 1.49 -0.52 8.34
N LEU A 23 2.53 -0.56 7.49
CA LEU A 23 3.28 0.64 7.13
C LEU A 23 2.44 1.61 6.28
N TYR A 24 1.66 1.11 5.32
CA TYR A 24 0.76 1.93 4.51
C TYR A 24 -0.23 2.70 5.38
N LYS A 25 -0.91 2.02 6.31
CA LYS A 25 -1.84 2.65 7.26
C LYS A 25 -1.14 3.68 8.15
N TRP A 26 0.10 3.42 8.55
CA TRP A 26 0.88 4.39 9.31
C TRP A 26 1.22 5.65 8.51
N ILE A 27 1.62 5.49 7.24
CA ILE A 27 1.93 6.60 6.32
C ILE A 27 0.67 7.42 6.01
N GLU A 28 -0.49 6.78 5.85
CA GLU A 28 -1.78 7.47 5.67
C GLU A 28 -2.06 8.46 6.81
N GLY A 29 -1.78 8.06 8.06
CA GLY A 29 -1.92 8.95 9.22
C GLY A 29 -0.79 9.97 9.39
N HIS A 30 0.38 9.73 8.78
CA HIS A 30 1.59 10.56 8.94
C HIS A 30 2.32 10.79 7.60
N PRO A 31 1.67 11.45 6.62
CA PRO A 31 2.28 11.68 5.32
C PRO A 31 3.44 12.67 5.39
N GLY A 32 4.41 12.53 4.48
CA GLY A 32 5.51 13.49 4.32
C GLY A 32 6.70 13.26 5.24
N LEU A 33 6.75 12.12 5.91
CA LEU A 33 7.91 11.67 6.67
C LEU A 33 8.96 11.03 5.77
N SER A 34 10.22 11.22 6.11
CA SER A 34 11.32 10.47 5.49
C SER A 34 11.36 9.04 5.98
N ILE A 35 12.05 8.15 5.25
CA ILE A 35 12.23 6.74 5.65
C ILE A 35 12.83 6.62 7.07
N TYR A 36 13.75 7.54 7.43
CA TYR A 36 14.33 7.57 8.77
C TYR A 36 13.30 7.98 9.84
N GLU A 37 12.51 9.03 9.58
CA GLU A 37 11.46 9.49 10.49
C GLU A 37 10.36 8.44 10.63
N LEU A 38 9.97 7.77 9.54
CA LEU A 38 9.04 6.64 9.55
C LEU A 38 9.54 5.52 10.46
N ALA A 39 10.78 5.06 10.25
CA ALA A 39 11.41 4.02 11.07
C ALA A 39 11.38 4.37 12.55
N LYS A 40 11.71 5.63 12.90
CA LYS A 40 11.64 6.11 14.29
C LYS A 40 10.21 6.15 14.83
N SER A 41 9.25 6.59 14.02
CA SER A 41 7.86 6.76 14.45
C SER A 41 7.15 5.43 14.72
N ILE A 42 7.37 4.42 13.88
CA ILE A 42 6.74 3.09 13.99
C ILE A 42 7.58 2.10 14.81
N GLY A 43 8.81 2.48 15.19
CA GLY A 43 9.72 1.64 15.97
C GLY A 43 10.32 0.48 15.17
N TRP A 44 10.43 0.59 13.85
CA TRP A 44 11.00 -0.45 12.98
C TRP A 44 12.43 -0.12 12.57
N SER A 45 13.16 -1.15 12.11
CA SER A 45 14.48 -0.93 11.53
C SER A 45 14.38 -0.17 10.21
N HIS A 46 15.41 0.63 9.90
CA HIS A 46 15.47 1.38 8.64
C HIS A 46 15.34 0.47 7.42
N GLY A 47 16.00 -0.71 7.43
CA GLY A 47 15.91 -1.68 6.35
C GLY A 47 14.51 -2.25 6.16
N LYS A 48 13.79 -2.54 7.25
CA LYS A 48 12.40 -3.04 7.20
C LYS A 48 11.48 -2.00 6.53
N VAL A 49 11.56 -0.74 6.97
CA VAL A 49 10.79 0.36 6.37
C VAL A 49 11.19 0.58 4.93
N TYR A 50 12.48 0.66 4.62
CA TYR A 50 12.97 0.86 3.25
C TYR A 50 12.44 -0.21 2.28
N SER A 51 12.57 -1.49 2.64
CA SER A 51 12.10 -2.59 1.80
C SER A 51 10.58 -2.60 1.62
N SER A 52 9.84 -2.22 2.66
CA SER A 52 8.38 -2.11 2.62
C SER A 52 7.91 -0.92 1.77
N VAL A 53 8.50 0.27 1.97
CA VAL A 53 8.26 1.45 1.13
C VAL A 53 8.53 1.15 -0.34
N LYS A 54 9.63 0.43 -0.65
CA LYS A 54 9.95 0.06 -2.04
C LYS A 54 8.86 -0.80 -2.68
N ARG A 55 8.33 -1.80 -1.98
CA ARG A 55 7.24 -2.65 -2.48
C ARG A 55 5.95 -1.85 -2.63
N LEU A 56 5.58 -1.07 -1.62
CA LEU A 56 4.40 -0.20 -1.67
C LEU A 56 4.48 0.85 -2.79
N GLU A 57 5.69 1.33 -3.11
CA GLU A 57 5.93 2.26 -4.22
C GLU A 57 5.80 1.55 -5.57
N GLU A 58 6.33 0.33 -5.69
CA GLU A 58 6.17 -0.53 -6.87
C GLU A 58 4.69 -0.86 -7.12
N ASP A 59 3.90 -1.07 -6.06
CA ASP A 59 2.45 -1.30 -6.10
C ASP A 59 1.64 0.00 -6.29
N GLY A 60 2.30 1.17 -6.32
CA GLY A 60 1.68 2.48 -6.52
C GLY A 60 0.86 3.00 -5.33
N LEU A 61 0.93 2.33 -4.17
CA LEU A 61 0.21 2.69 -2.95
C LEU A 61 0.84 3.88 -2.23
N VAL A 62 2.16 4.07 -2.38
CA VAL A 62 2.88 5.23 -1.84
C VAL A 62 3.65 5.95 -2.93
N LYS A 63 3.96 7.22 -2.69
CA LYS A 63 4.80 8.05 -3.55
C LYS A 63 6.02 8.51 -2.78
N VAL A 64 7.20 8.36 -3.39
CA VAL A 64 8.47 8.82 -2.82
C VAL A 64 9.01 10.00 -3.64
N ASP A 65 9.11 11.15 -3.00
CA ASP A 65 9.70 12.36 -3.60
C ASP A 65 11.07 12.65 -2.98
N LYS A 66 12.01 13.16 -3.78
CA LYS A 66 13.31 13.63 -3.26
C LYS A 66 13.18 15.09 -2.82
N ALA A 67 13.62 15.39 -1.61
CA ALA A 67 13.69 16.74 -1.07
C ALA A 67 15.09 17.05 -0.52
N ILE A 68 15.44 18.33 -0.40
CA ILE A 68 16.64 18.76 0.32
C ILE A 68 16.23 19.17 1.73
N ARG A 69 16.77 18.51 2.76
CA ARG A 69 16.66 18.94 4.16
C ARG A 69 18.05 19.06 4.76
N ASN A 70 18.36 20.22 5.36
CA ASN A 70 19.68 20.50 5.96
C ASN A 70 20.86 20.26 5.00
N GLY A 71 20.71 20.65 3.73
CA GLY A 71 21.74 20.46 2.70
C GLY A 71 21.94 19.00 2.26
N ARG A 72 21.11 18.06 2.71
CA ARG A 72 21.16 16.64 2.33
C ARG A 72 19.90 16.25 1.59
N SER A 73 20.07 15.40 0.57
CA SER A 73 18.95 14.78 -0.12
C SER A 73 18.27 13.75 0.79
N VAL A 74 16.95 13.83 0.91
CA VAL A 74 16.11 12.91 1.69
C VAL A 74 14.93 12.46 0.86
N SER A 75 14.56 11.18 0.98
CA SER A 75 13.35 10.61 0.39
C SER A 75 12.18 10.85 1.32
N ILE A 76 11.17 11.58 0.85
CA ILE A 76 9.92 11.88 1.55
C ILE A 76 8.84 10.96 1.03
N VAL A 77 8.16 10.26 1.93
CA VAL A 77 7.15 9.27 1.59
C VAL A 77 5.76 9.83 1.89
N THR A 78 4.86 9.69 0.92
CA THR A 78 3.44 10.06 1.03
C THR A 78 2.59 8.89 0.58
N TYR A 79 1.33 8.85 0.99
CA TYR A 79 0.39 7.82 0.52
C TYR A 79 -0.37 8.31 -0.71
N ARG A 80 -0.80 7.38 -1.56
CA ARG A 80 -1.77 7.65 -2.61
C ARG A 80 -3.18 7.36 -2.09
N LYS A 81 -4.10 8.30 -2.27
CA LYS A 81 -5.52 8.06 -1.97
C LYS A 81 -6.11 7.11 -3.00
N TRP A 82 -7.05 6.26 -2.59
CA TRP A 82 -7.66 5.28 -3.50
C TRP A 82 -8.31 5.93 -4.73
N GLN A 83 -8.83 7.15 -4.59
CA GLN A 83 -9.43 7.89 -5.70
C GLN A 83 -8.41 8.23 -6.81
N GLU A 84 -7.12 8.33 -6.48
CA GLU A 84 -6.07 8.64 -7.45
C GLU A 84 -5.72 7.44 -8.35
N PHE A 85 -6.31 6.26 -8.11
CA PHE A 85 -6.18 5.10 -8.99
C PHE A 85 -7.22 5.09 -10.13
N PHE A 86 -8.24 5.92 -10.05
CA PHE A 86 -9.35 5.95 -10.99
C PHE A 86 -9.35 7.27 -11.78
N THR A 87 -9.79 7.19 -13.02
CA THR A 87 -10.14 8.36 -13.82
C THR A 87 -11.35 9.08 -13.24
N LYS A 88 -11.54 10.34 -13.64
CA LYS A 88 -12.68 11.13 -13.18
C LYS A 88 -14.01 10.48 -13.60
N GLU A 89 -14.04 9.93 -14.81
CA GLU A 89 -15.19 9.23 -15.38
C GLU A 89 -15.53 7.96 -14.58
N GLU A 90 -14.52 7.14 -14.23
CA GLU A 90 -14.71 5.96 -13.37
C GLU A 90 -15.22 6.35 -11.98
N LEU A 91 -14.69 7.43 -11.38
CA LEU A 91 -15.18 7.94 -10.09
C LEU A 91 -16.63 8.42 -10.17
N GLU A 92 -17.03 9.05 -11.27
CA GLU A 92 -18.42 9.50 -11.49
C GLU A 92 -19.37 8.31 -11.69
N GLU A 93 -18.91 7.24 -12.34
CA GLU A 93 -19.66 5.99 -12.48
C GLU A 93 -19.87 5.32 -11.12
N MET A 94 -18.84 5.27 -10.27
CA MET A 94 -18.92 4.72 -8.90
C MET A 94 -19.88 5.51 -8.00
N GLN A 95 -20.16 6.77 -8.30
CA GLN A 95 -21.11 7.62 -7.56
C GLN A 95 -22.56 7.43 -8.01
N GLN A 96 -22.81 6.71 -9.10
CA GLN A 96 -24.17 6.46 -9.57
C GLN A 96 -24.95 5.57 -8.58
N PRO A 97 -26.21 5.91 -8.27
CA PRO A 97 -27.07 5.03 -7.48
C PRO A 97 -27.18 3.64 -8.12
N GLY A 98 -26.90 2.58 -7.35
CA GLY A 98 -26.99 1.19 -7.81
C GLY A 98 -25.69 0.59 -8.33
N TYR A 99 -24.62 1.37 -8.55
CA TYR A 99 -23.32 0.84 -9.01
C TYR A 99 -22.80 -0.30 -8.13
N PHE A 100 -22.78 -0.09 -6.81
CA PHE A 100 -22.30 -1.12 -5.87
C PHE A 100 -23.27 -2.31 -5.74
N ASP A 101 -24.57 -2.14 -6.00
CA ASP A 101 -25.55 -3.23 -5.97
C ASP A 101 -25.32 -4.22 -7.12
N GLU A 102 -24.92 -3.71 -8.29
CA GLU A 102 -24.54 -4.54 -9.44
C GLU A 102 -23.25 -5.33 -9.15
N ILE A 103 -22.24 -4.67 -8.58
CA ILE A 103 -20.98 -5.32 -8.18
C ILE A 103 -21.23 -6.42 -7.15
N GLU A 104 -22.04 -6.17 -6.12
CA GLU A 104 -22.40 -7.20 -5.14
C GLU A 104 -23.05 -8.42 -5.79
N THR A 105 -23.91 -8.18 -6.78
CA THR A 105 -24.59 -9.25 -7.51
C THR A 105 -23.61 -10.11 -8.31
N ILE A 106 -22.62 -9.48 -8.96
CA ILE A 106 -21.55 -10.18 -9.69
C ILE A 106 -20.70 -11.01 -8.72
N LEU A 107 -20.26 -10.42 -7.61
CA LEU A 107 -19.43 -11.11 -6.62
C LEU A 107 -20.15 -12.31 -5.99
N LYS A 108 -21.44 -12.16 -5.66
CA LYS A 108 -22.26 -13.26 -5.13
C LYS A 108 -22.38 -14.42 -6.11
N LYS A 109 -22.49 -14.14 -7.42
CA LYS A 109 -22.51 -15.19 -8.47
C LYS A 109 -21.15 -15.89 -8.59
N ALA A 110 -20.06 -15.14 -8.58
CA ALA A 110 -18.71 -15.69 -8.69
C ALA A 110 -18.28 -16.59 -7.51
N GLN A 111 -18.95 -16.46 -6.35
CA GLN A 111 -18.73 -17.33 -5.18
C GLN A 111 -19.58 -18.61 -5.18
N GLN A 112 -20.55 -18.72 -6.10
CA GLN A 112 -21.45 -19.88 -6.21
C GLN A 112 -21.03 -20.87 -7.30
N ASP A 113 -20.05 -20.51 -8.13
CA ASP A 113 -19.38 -21.36 -9.13
C ASP A 113 -18.04 -21.91 -8.58
#